data_AF-A0A661HDG3-F1
#
_entry.id   AF-A0A661HDG3-F1
#
_cell.length_a   1.000
_cell.length_b   1.000
_cell.length_c   1.000
_cell.angle_alpha   90.00
_cell.angle_beta   90.00
_cell.angle_gamma   90.00
#
_symmetry.space_group_name_H-M   'P 1'
#
loop_
_entity.id
_entity.type
_entity.pdbx_description
1 polymer ?
#
loop_
_entity_poly.entity_id
_entity_poly.type
_entity_poly.pdbx_seq_one_letter_code
_entity_poly.pdbx_strand_id
1 'polypeptide(L)' 'HEDGTARGQTLEREFNPRYYELMEELEKLTGNAVVLNTSLNRRGEPVVCTPMDALNMFFESDLQYLVMEDVLVVKSRN' A
#
# COMPACT_ATOMS: atom_id res chain seq x y z
N HIS A 1 -12.12 3.81 -14.95
CA HIS A 1 -13.60 3.81 -14.94
C HIS A 1 -14.10 3.37 -16.31
N GLU A 2 -15.39 3.01 -16.47
CA GLU A 2 -15.95 2.56 -17.76
C GLU A 2 -15.74 3.59 -18.88
N ASP A 3 -15.64 4.86 -18.52
CA ASP A 3 -15.36 6.01 -19.38
C ASP A 3 -13.86 6.22 -19.73
N GLY A 4 -12.96 5.33 -19.30
CA GLY A 4 -11.52 5.44 -19.52
C GLY A 4 -10.79 6.43 -18.60
N THR A 5 -11.47 7.04 -17.62
CA THR A 5 -10.83 7.98 -16.68
C THR A 5 -10.21 7.28 -15.47
N ALA A 6 -9.24 7.95 -14.85
CA ALA A 6 -8.60 7.56 -13.60
C ALA A 6 -8.18 8.81 -12.79
N ARG A 7 -8.14 8.68 -11.46
CA ARG A 7 -7.57 9.71 -10.58
C ARG A 7 -6.13 9.31 -10.23
N GLY A 8 -5.18 9.81 -11.00
CA GLY A 8 -3.76 9.54 -10.80
C GLY A 8 -3.17 10.31 -9.62
N GLN A 9 -2.23 9.67 -8.93
CA GLN A 9 -1.28 10.33 -8.03
C GLN A 9 0.10 10.14 -8.63
N THR A 10 0.80 11.23 -8.92
CA THR A 10 2.20 11.20 -9.38
C THR A 10 3.14 11.23 -8.17
N LEU A 11 4.27 10.54 -8.29
CA LEU A 11 5.31 10.53 -7.27
C LEU A 11 6.53 11.29 -7.78
N GLU A 12 7.13 12.08 -6.90
CA GLU A 12 8.44 12.67 -7.12
C GLU A 12 9.39 12.12 -6.07
N ARG A 13 10.59 11.69 -6.51
CA ARG A 13 11.57 11.06 -5.64
C ARG A 13 11.98 11.92 -4.45
N GLU A 14 11.96 13.26 -4.61
CA GLU A 14 12.26 14.22 -3.55
C GLU A 14 11.27 14.14 -2.38
N PHE A 15 9.99 13.88 -2.64
CA PHE A 15 8.95 13.88 -1.60
C PHE A 15 8.78 12.53 -0.92
N ASN A 16 9.01 11.42 -1.62
CA ASN A 16 8.93 10.08 -1.03
C ASN A 16 9.87 9.10 -1.75
N PRO A 17 11.16 9.07 -1.39
CA PRO A 17 12.14 8.25 -2.08
C PRO A 17 11.87 6.75 -1.94
N ARG A 18 11.41 6.27 -0.77
CA ARG A 18 11.07 4.85 -0.55
C ARG A 18 9.92 4.39 -1.45
N TYR A 19 8.87 5.21 -1.57
CA TYR A 19 7.75 4.86 -2.43
C TYR A 19 8.12 4.96 -3.91
N TYR A 20 8.96 5.93 -4.28
CA TYR A 20 9.47 6.04 -5.65
C TYR A 20 10.28 4.80 -6.05
N GLU A 21 11.22 4.36 -5.21
CA GLU A 21 12.04 3.16 -5.45
C GLU A 21 11.18 1.89 -5.52
N LEU A 22 10.13 1.78 -4.69
CA LEU A 22 9.16 0.68 -4.80
C LEU A 22 8.50 0.63 -6.19
N MET A 23 8.13 1.79 -6.74
CA MET A 23 7.50 1.85 -8.06
C MET A 23 8.49 1.54 -9.19
N GLU A 24 9.76 1.94 -9.06
CA GLU A 24 10.83 1.57 -10.01
C GLU A 24 11.07 0.05 -10.03
N GLU A 25 11.13 -0.59 -8.86
CA GLU A 25 11.27 -2.05 -8.79
C GLU A 25 10.03 -2.78 -9.32
N LEU A 26 8.84 -2.25 -9.05
CA LEU A 26 7.59 -2.78 -9.61
C LEU A 26 7.57 -2.71 -11.14
N GLU A 27 8.05 -1.61 -11.73
CA GLU A 27 8.13 -1.44 -13.18
C GLU A 27 9.06 -2.48 -13.81
N LYS A 28 10.23 -2.73 -13.22
CA LYS A 28 11.15 -3.78 -13.68
C LYS A 28 10.49 -5.16 -13.71
N LEU A 29 9.61 -5.45 -12.76
CA LEU A 29 8.92 -6.74 -12.63
C LEU A 29 7.67 -6.89 -13.51
N THR A 30 6.91 -5.80 -13.70
CA THR A 30 5.57 -5.85 -14.31
C THR A 30 5.46 -5.09 -15.63
N GLY A 31 6.49 -4.33 -16.00
CA GLY A 31 6.50 -3.43 -17.15
C GLY A 31 5.75 -2.12 -16.95
N ASN A 32 5.14 -1.89 -15.78
CA ASN A 32 4.43 -0.64 -15.47
C ASN A 32 4.65 -0.20 -14.02
N ALA A 33 4.95 1.08 -13.81
CA ALA A 33 5.02 1.71 -12.49
C ALA A 33 3.63 2.17 -11.98
N VAL A 34 2.65 1.26 -11.85
CA VAL A 34 1.28 1.63 -11.40
C VAL A 34 0.75 0.66 -10.34
N VAL A 35 0.20 1.23 -9.26
CA VAL A 35 -0.50 0.49 -8.19
C VAL A 35 -1.86 1.12 -7.88
N LEU A 36 -2.74 0.34 -7.27
CA LEU A 36 -3.92 0.87 -6.61
C LEU A 36 -3.54 1.36 -5.21
N ASN A 37 -3.63 2.68 -5.01
CA ASN A 37 -3.42 3.30 -3.71
C ASN A 37 -4.78 3.67 -3.08
N THR A 38 -5.08 3.07 -1.93
CA THR A 38 -6.31 3.32 -1.15
C THR A 38 -5.94 3.63 0.30
N SER A 39 -6.87 4.23 1.03
CA SER A 39 -6.69 4.48 2.46
C SER A 39 -6.42 3.19 3.22
N LEU A 40 -5.45 3.25 4.14
CA LEU A 40 -5.12 2.16 5.04
C LEU A 40 -6.08 2.17 6.23
N ASN A 41 -7.27 1.59 6.02
CA ASN A 41 -8.34 1.45 7.03
C ASN A 41 -9.35 0.39 6.59
N ARG A 42 -10.20 -0.07 7.53
CA ARG A 42 -11.41 -0.82 7.21
C ARG A 42 -12.57 0.12 6.91
N ARG A 43 -13.59 -0.42 6.25
CA ARG A 43 -14.82 0.32 5.93
C ARG A 43 -15.47 0.84 7.22
N GLY A 44 -15.60 2.15 7.34
CA GLY A 44 -16.25 2.81 8.48
C GLY A 44 -15.28 3.20 9.60
N GLU A 45 -13.99 2.91 9.46
CA GLU A 45 -12.96 3.25 10.45
C GLU A 45 -12.09 4.43 9.98
N PRO A 46 -11.50 5.20 10.91
CA PRO A 46 -10.51 6.23 10.58
C PRO A 46 -9.24 5.61 9.97
N VAL A 47 -8.44 6.45 9.33
CA VAL A 47 -7.10 6.05 8.85
C VAL A 47 -6.22 5.67 10.03
N VAL A 48 -5.44 4.61 9.85
CA VAL A 48 -4.42 4.14 10.80
C VAL A 48 -3.44 5.26 11.17
N CYS A 49 -3.20 5.46 12.47
CA CYS A 49 -2.27 6.47 12.99
C CYS A 49 -1.17 5.90 13.89
N THR A 50 -1.30 4.66 14.33
CA THR A 50 -0.29 3.99 15.17
C THR A 50 0.05 2.59 14.63
N PRO A 51 1.23 2.04 14.96
CA PRO A 51 1.56 0.65 14.62
C PRO A 51 0.53 -0.36 15.16
N MET A 52 -0.07 -0.07 16.32
CA MET A 52 -1.12 -0.93 16.89
C MET A 52 -2.39 -0.89 16.04
N ASP A 53 -2.81 0.29 15.56
CA ASP A 53 -3.95 0.41 14.65
C ASP A 53 -3.68 -0.36 13.34
N ALA A 54 -2.46 -0.26 12.80
CA ALA A 54 -2.05 -0.96 11.59
C ALA A 54 -2.17 -2.48 11.76
N LEU A 55 -1.70 -3.01 12.90
CA LEU A 55 -1.77 -4.43 13.22
C LEU A 55 -3.21 -4.90 13.42
N ASN A 56 -4.03 -4.16 14.18
CA ASN A 56 -5.44 -4.50 14.39
C ASN A 56 -6.20 -4.53 13.05
N MET A 57 -6.03 -3.46 12.26
CA MET A 57 -6.57 -3.35 10.90
C MET A 57 -6.16 -4.55 10.04
N PHE A 58 -4.85 -4.85 10.00
CA PHE A 58 -4.29 -5.93 9.22
C PHE A 58 -4.81 -7.30 9.63
N PHE A 59 -4.82 -7.64 10.92
CA PHE A 59 -5.23 -8.97 11.40
C PHE A 59 -6.71 -9.28 11.17
N GLU A 60 -7.58 -8.28 11.20
CA GLU A 60 -9.01 -8.46 10.89
C GLU A 60 -9.37 -8.29 9.40
N SER A 61 -8.38 -8.04 8.53
CA SER A 61 -8.56 -8.00 7.08
C SER A 61 -8.12 -9.29 6.39
N ASP A 62 -8.43 -9.48 5.11
CA ASP A 62 -7.93 -10.61 4.30
C ASP A 62 -6.50 -10.40 3.75
N LEU A 63 -5.86 -9.26 4.08
CA LEU A 63 -4.50 -8.97 3.65
C LEU A 63 -3.51 -10.00 4.18
N GLN A 64 -2.51 -10.32 3.36
CA GLN A 64 -1.51 -11.35 3.66
C GLN A 64 -0.18 -10.77 4.15
N TYR A 65 0.12 -9.54 3.74
CA TYR A 65 1.37 -8.84 4.01
C TYR A 65 1.09 -7.42 4.49
N LEU A 66 1.80 -7.01 5.54
CA LEU A 66 1.86 -5.63 6.01
C LEU A 66 3.33 -5.24 6.14
N VAL A 67 3.73 -4.18 5.45
CA VAL A 67 5.06 -3.57 5.59
C VAL A 67 4.90 -2.33 6.46
N MET A 68 5.61 -2.30 7.59
CA MET A 68 5.72 -1.15 8.47
C MET A 68 7.20 -0.80 8.62
N GLU A 69 7.61 0.28 7.93
CA GLU A 69 9.02 0.63 7.79
C GLU A 69 9.84 -0.57 7.31
N ASP A 70 10.76 -1.07 8.14
CA ASP A 70 11.69 -2.15 7.79
C ASP A 70 11.21 -3.52 8.31
N VAL A 71 9.96 -3.60 8.76
CA VAL A 71 9.35 -4.82 9.29
C VAL A 71 8.27 -5.32 8.33
N LEU A 72 8.43 -6.56 7.87
CA LEU A 72 7.41 -7.30 7.14
C LEU A 72 6.66 -8.23 8.09
N VAL A 73 5.36 -8.00 8.25
CA VAL A 73 4.45 -8.91 8.95
C VAL A 73 3.75 -9.77 7.91
N VAL A 74 3.83 -11.09 8.11
CA VAL A 74 3.22 -12.10 7.23
C VAL A 74 2.22 -12.90 8.03
N LYS A 75 0.99 -13.04 7.52
CA LYS A 75 0.05 -14.00 8.10
C LYS A 75 0.49 -15.41 7.74
N SER A 76 0.66 -16.25 8.75
CA SER A 76 0.87 -17.69 8.52
C SER A 76 -0.38 -18.25 7.87
N ARG A 77 -0.23 -18.87 6.70
CA ARG A 77 -1.31 -19.63 6.08
C ARG A 77 -1.48 -20.91 6.91
N ASN A 78 -2.68 -21.12 7.46
CA ASN A 78 -3.09 -22.45 7.92
C ASN A 78 -3.28 -23.39 6.73
#